data_AF-A0A943HXF1-F1
#
_entry.id   AF-A0A943HXF1-F1
#
_cell.length_a   1.000
_cell.length_b   1.000
_cell.length_c   1.000
_cell.angle_alpha   90.00
_cell.angle_beta   90.00
_cell.angle_gamma   90.00
#
_symmetry.space_group_name_H-M   'P 1'
#
loop_
_entity.id
_entity.type
_entity.pdbx_description
1 polymer ?
#
loop_
_entity_poly.entity_id
_entity_poly.type
_entity_poly.pdbx_seq_one_letter_code
_entity_poly.pdbx_strand_id
1 'polypeptide(L)'
;MRTELDVPFSHKEEAKALGAKWDRTKKIWYVPSGVNPEPFAEWLPGVDRSDPSAPYIYLVLGKRECWKCHKETSVAAFGIPYRADNDESIAIAHAPNETGHIAIDTANANALAIVPALGCVPGEIRDYLSKRCGYKPVGARASKAPSLGNTCTSCDALQGSRYLFEEPSSPFALTAINKLPALEFIRVEVAGVFGVPATRTDFDQALFTWAQDHHAEFHKQLGEGIYL
;
A
#
# COMPACT_ATOMS: atom_id res chain seq x y z
N MET A 1 -19.01 29.13 17.54
CA MET A 1 -18.28 28.63 16.35
C MET A 1 -17.93 27.17 16.62
N ARG A 2 -18.20 26.25 15.69
CA ARG A 2 -17.84 24.83 15.85
C ARG A 2 -16.59 24.54 15.03
N THR A 3 -15.67 23.78 15.58
CA THR A 3 -14.43 23.38 14.90
C THR A 3 -14.61 21.94 14.41
N GLU A 4 -14.46 21.72 13.11
CA GLU A 4 -14.54 20.39 12.52
C GLU A 4 -13.22 19.63 12.76
N LEU A 5 -13.33 18.32 12.97
CA LEU A 5 -12.22 17.43 13.30
C LEU A 5 -12.19 16.23 12.35
N ASP A 6 -10.98 15.78 12.04
CA ASP A 6 -10.69 14.57 11.29
C ASP A 6 -10.09 13.53 12.24
N VAL A 7 -10.96 12.76 12.90
CA VAL A 7 -10.60 11.81 13.96
C VAL A 7 -10.61 10.39 13.40
N PRO A 8 -9.45 9.67 13.40
CA PRO A 8 -9.40 8.26 13.04
C PRO A 8 -10.28 7.39 13.94
N PHE A 9 -10.76 6.24 13.43
CA PHE A 9 -11.65 5.36 14.19
C PHE A 9 -11.01 4.84 15.50
N SER A 10 -9.70 4.60 15.50
CA SER A 10 -8.93 4.18 16.68
C SER A 10 -8.99 5.22 17.82
N HIS A 11 -9.05 6.50 17.49
CA HIS A 11 -9.03 7.61 18.46
C HIS A 11 -10.44 8.13 18.80
N LYS A 12 -11.50 7.46 18.30
CA LYS A 12 -12.89 7.90 18.51
C LYS A 12 -13.29 8.02 19.98
N GLU A 13 -12.83 7.09 20.82
CA GLU A 13 -13.19 7.08 22.24
C GLU A 13 -12.45 8.19 22.99
N GLU A 14 -11.23 8.50 22.57
CA GLU A 14 -10.41 9.60 23.12
C GLU A 14 -11.00 10.96 22.76
N ALA A 15 -11.31 11.18 21.47
CA ALA A 15 -11.97 12.41 21.02
C ALA A 15 -13.32 12.62 21.74
N LYS A 16 -14.09 11.54 21.94
CA LYS A 16 -15.35 11.58 22.68
C LYS A 16 -15.13 11.89 24.17
N ALA A 17 -14.10 11.32 24.79
CA ALA A 17 -13.74 11.60 26.18
C ALA A 17 -13.35 13.07 26.41
N LEU A 18 -12.69 13.68 25.42
CA LEU A 18 -12.32 15.11 25.43
C LEU A 18 -13.51 16.04 25.16
N GLY A 19 -14.66 15.50 24.71
CA GLY A 19 -15.90 16.25 24.51
C GLY A 19 -16.26 16.55 23.05
N ALA A 20 -15.57 15.95 22.07
CA ALA A 20 -16.01 16.02 20.68
C ALA A 20 -17.32 15.25 20.46
N LYS A 21 -18.08 15.70 19.45
CA LYS A 21 -19.35 15.10 19.05
C LYS A 21 -19.30 14.68 17.59
N TRP A 22 -20.07 13.64 17.28
CA TRP A 22 -20.23 13.16 15.91
C TRP A 22 -21.48 13.78 15.25
N ASP A 23 -21.28 14.48 14.14
CA ASP A 23 -22.38 14.98 13.30
C ASP A 23 -22.79 13.87 12.32
N ARG A 24 -23.94 13.23 12.56
CA ARG A 24 -24.42 12.12 11.72
C ARG A 24 -24.82 12.55 10.30
N THR A 25 -25.13 13.83 10.10
CA THR A 25 -25.57 14.38 8.80
C THR A 25 -24.37 14.63 7.90
N LYS A 26 -23.33 15.28 8.46
CA LYS A 26 -22.05 15.52 7.76
C LYS A 26 -21.08 14.35 7.83
N LYS A 27 -21.33 13.38 8.71
CA LYS A 27 -20.42 12.28 9.06
C LYS A 27 -19.03 12.80 9.43
N ILE A 28 -18.96 13.76 10.35
CA ILE A 28 -17.71 14.36 10.80
C ILE A 28 -17.69 14.54 12.32
N TRP A 29 -16.51 14.47 12.92
CA TRP A 29 -16.31 14.85 14.31
C TRP A 29 -16.21 16.37 14.45
N TYR A 30 -16.68 16.92 15.56
CA TYR A 30 -16.58 18.35 15.80
C TYR A 30 -16.49 18.69 17.28
N VAL A 31 -15.82 19.80 17.58
CA VAL A 31 -15.78 20.40 18.91
C VAL A 31 -17.00 21.32 19.07
N PRO A 32 -17.90 21.06 20.04
CA PRO A 32 -19.03 21.95 20.31
C PRO A 32 -18.57 23.28 20.91
N SER A 33 -19.34 24.35 20.70
CA SER A 33 -19.02 25.66 21.27
C SER A 33 -19.01 25.60 22.80
N GLY A 34 -17.92 26.07 23.42
CA GLY A 34 -17.69 26.03 24.86
C GLY A 34 -16.73 24.94 25.34
N VAL A 35 -16.28 24.05 24.45
CA VAL A 35 -15.20 23.08 24.73
C VAL A 35 -13.88 23.66 24.21
N ASN A 36 -12.80 23.51 24.99
CA ASN A 36 -11.47 23.96 24.58
C ASN A 36 -11.01 23.16 23.34
N PRO A 37 -10.70 23.79 22.18
CA PRO A 37 -10.24 23.08 21.00
C PRO A 37 -8.77 22.62 21.09
N GLU A 38 -8.00 23.13 22.04
CA GLU A 38 -6.56 22.86 22.17
C GLU A 38 -6.20 21.37 22.31
N PRO A 39 -6.91 20.53 23.09
CA PRO A 39 -6.65 19.09 23.16
C PRO A 39 -7.00 18.34 21.86
N PHE A 40 -7.69 18.99 20.93
CA PHE A 40 -8.04 18.43 19.63
C PHE A 40 -7.12 18.95 18.51
N ALA A 41 -6.01 19.63 18.85
CA ALA A 41 -5.05 20.15 17.87
C ALA A 41 -4.58 19.05 16.91
N GLU A 42 -4.36 17.85 17.45
CA GLU A 42 -4.01 16.66 16.67
C GLU A 42 -5.10 16.18 15.73
N TRP A 43 -6.36 16.64 15.83
CA TRP A 43 -7.50 16.32 14.93
C TRP A 43 -8.02 17.49 14.06
N LEU A 44 -7.36 18.66 14.06
CA LEU A 44 -7.67 19.78 13.14
C LEU A 44 -7.37 19.51 11.64
N PRO A 45 -8.28 19.85 10.71
CA PRO A 45 -8.05 19.64 9.27
C PRO A 45 -6.76 20.31 8.78
N GLY A 46 -5.93 19.58 8.01
CA GLY A 46 -4.66 20.07 7.47
C GLY A 46 -3.41 19.70 8.28
N VAL A 47 -3.55 19.04 9.44
CA VAL A 47 -2.44 18.30 10.05
C VAL A 47 -2.32 16.97 9.32
N ASP A 48 -1.11 16.65 8.86
CA ASP A 48 -0.78 15.33 8.35
C ASP A 48 -0.83 14.32 9.52
N ARG A 49 -1.79 13.42 9.46
CA ARG A 49 -2.10 12.41 10.50
C ARG A 49 -1.99 11.00 9.95
N SER A 50 -1.14 10.80 8.96
CA SER A 50 -0.64 9.46 8.73
C SER A 50 -0.01 9.01 10.05
N ASP A 51 -0.73 8.17 10.80
CA ASP A 51 -0.18 7.55 12.00
C ASP A 51 1.07 6.80 11.51
N PRO A 52 2.28 7.16 11.96
CA PRO A 52 3.49 6.48 11.50
C PRO A 52 3.46 4.98 11.81
N SER A 53 2.54 4.53 12.69
CA SER A 53 2.28 3.13 12.99
C SER A 53 1.12 2.49 12.22
N ALA A 54 0.32 3.26 11.47
CA ALA A 54 -0.74 2.69 10.65
C ALA A 54 -0.12 1.78 9.58
N PRO A 55 -0.58 0.52 9.46
CA PRO A 55 -0.03 -0.38 8.48
C PRO A 55 -0.20 0.15 7.07
N TYR A 56 0.83 0.00 6.24
CA TYR A 56 0.80 0.49 4.88
C TYR A 56 1.54 -0.42 3.91
N ILE A 57 1.17 -0.32 2.65
CA ILE A 57 1.91 -0.88 1.52
C ILE A 57 2.15 0.22 0.49
N TYR A 58 2.99 -0.07 -0.51
CA TYR A 58 3.09 0.75 -1.70
C TYR A 58 2.47 0.04 -2.91
N LEU A 59 1.72 0.77 -3.72
CA LEU A 59 1.54 0.39 -5.11
C LEU A 59 2.76 0.89 -5.87
N VAL A 60 3.42 0.00 -6.61
CA VAL A 60 4.63 0.31 -7.35
C VAL A 60 4.28 0.27 -8.84
N LEU A 61 4.33 1.41 -9.51
CA LEU A 61 4.10 1.49 -10.95
C LEU A 61 5.43 1.62 -11.68
N GLY A 62 5.54 0.86 -12.78
CA GLY A 62 6.67 0.91 -13.68
C GLY A 62 6.22 0.97 -15.13
N LYS A 63 7.18 1.22 -16.02
CA LYS A 63 6.96 1.20 -17.46
C LYS A 63 7.84 0.14 -18.10
N ARG A 64 7.30 -0.53 -19.11
CA ARG A 64 8.06 -1.47 -19.94
C ARG A 64 7.50 -1.54 -21.36
N GLU A 65 8.35 -1.85 -22.32
CA GLU A 65 7.91 -2.21 -23.66
C GLU A 65 7.07 -3.50 -23.64
N CYS A 66 5.96 -3.54 -24.37
CA CYS A 66 5.16 -4.75 -24.51
C CYS A 66 5.83 -5.75 -25.47
N TRP A 67 6.04 -7.00 -25.02
CA TRP A 67 6.62 -8.07 -25.85
C TRP A 67 5.84 -8.39 -27.15
N LYS A 68 4.55 -8.06 -27.22
CA LYS A 68 3.69 -8.37 -28.38
C LYS A 68 3.58 -7.23 -29.38
N CYS A 69 3.39 -6.00 -28.90
CA CYS A 69 3.10 -4.84 -29.76
C CYS A 69 4.17 -3.74 -29.71
N HIS A 70 5.22 -3.93 -28.90
CA HIS A 70 6.35 -3.02 -28.75
C HIS A 70 6.01 -1.59 -28.30
N LYS A 71 4.78 -1.36 -27.83
CA LYS A 71 4.38 -0.08 -27.22
C LYS A 71 4.72 -0.07 -25.74
N GLU A 72 5.11 1.10 -25.23
CA GLU A 72 5.27 1.34 -23.79
C GLU A 72 3.96 1.01 -23.06
N THR A 73 4.08 0.28 -21.95
CA THR A 73 2.98 -0.19 -21.13
C THR A 73 3.29 0.11 -19.67
N SER A 74 2.32 0.74 -18.99
CA SER A 74 2.34 0.87 -17.53
C SER A 74 1.93 -0.44 -16.87
N VAL A 75 2.72 -0.88 -15.89
CA VAL A 75 2.54 -2.12 -15.12
C VAL A 75 2.60 -1.83 -13.62
N ALA A 76 2.01 -2.70 -12.82
CA ALA A 76 1.93 -2.57 -11.37
C ALA A 76 2.54 -3.77 -10.63
N ALA A 77 3.10 -3.49 -9.46
CA ALA A 77 3.52 -4.42 -8.43
C ALA A 77 3.14 -3.87 -7.05
N PHE A 78 3.46 -4.61 -5.99
CA PHE A 78 3.16 -4.21 -4.61
C PHE A 78 4.46 -4.16 -3.79
N GLY A 79 4.73 -3.03 -3.15
CA GLY A 79 5.84 -2.85 -2.23
C GLY A 79 5.37 -3.15 -0.81
N ILE A 80 6.02 -4.10 -0.15
CA ILE A 80 5.70 -4.52 1.21
C ILE A 80 6.81 -4.06 2.15
N PRO A 81 6.56 -3.04 2.99
CA PRO A 81 7.52 -2.60 3.99
C PRO A 81 7.70 -3.70 5.03
N TYR A 82 8.94 -3.96 5.40
CA TYR A 82 9.26 -4.91 6.46
C TYR A 82 10.51 -4.48 7.22
N ARG A 83 10.69 -5.05 8.41
CA ARG A 83 11.88 -4.85 9.22
C ARG A 83 12.90 -5.94 8.88
N ALA A 84 14.04 -5.53 8.36
CA ALA A 84 15.23 -6.35 8.21
C ALA A 84 16.16 -6.08 9.41
N ASP A 85 16.31 -7.06 10.30
CA ASP A 85 17.41 -7.12 11.24
C ASP A 85 18.66 -7.74 10.59
N ASN A 86 19.82 -7.53 11.21
CA ASN A 86 21.11 -8.07 10.73
C ASN A 86 21.21 -9.60 10.88
N ASP A 87 20.27 -10.23 11.57
CA ASP A 87 20.11 -11.68 11.62
C ASP A 87 19.41 -12.17 10.35
N GLU A 88 19.86 -13.29 9.79
CA GLU A 88 19.34 -13.85 8.53
C GLU A 88 17.87 -14.32 8.62
N SER A 89 17.26 -14.27 9.80
CA SER A 89 15.84 -14.48 9.99
C SER A 89 15.10 -13.17 9.83
N ILE A 90 14.07 -13.13 8.96
CA ILE A 90 13.06 -12.06 9.01
C ILE A 90 12.48 -12.13 10.43
N ALA A 91 12.91 -11.27 11.36
CA ALA A 91 12.34 -11.25 12.70
C ALA A 91 10.92 -10.67 12.62
N ILE A 92 9.96 -11.51 12.23
CA ILE A 92 8.55 -11.21 12.34
C ILE A 92 8.18 -11.42 13.81
N ALA A 93 8.44 -10.40 14.63
CA ALA A 93 8.31 -10.45 16.08
C ALA A 93 6.84 -10.34 16.56
N HIS A 94 5.90 -10.98 15.86
CA HIS A 94 4.52 -11.09 16.32
C HIS A 94 4.08 -12.55 16.32
N ALA A 95 3.52 -12.99 17.45
CA ALA A 95 2.79 -14.24 17.52
C ALA A 95 1.69 -14.23 16.45
N PRO A 96 1.44 -15.36 15.76
CA PRO A 96 0.35 -15.44 14.81
C PRO A 96 -0.97 -15.02 15.47
N ASN A 97 -1.79 -14.27 14.73
CA ASN A 97 -3.11 -13.90 15.21
C ASN A 97 -4.01 -15.15 15.38
N GLU A 98 -5.24 -14.97 15.87
CA GLU A 98 -6.20 -16.07 16.09
C GLU A 98 -6.47 -16.91 14.82
N THR A 99 -6.16 -16.38 13.63
CA THR A 99 -6.28 -17.05 12.33
C THR A 99 -4.99 -17.69 11.81
N GLY A 100 -3.91 -17.67 12.59
CA GLY A 100 -2.62 -18.26 12.21
C GLY A 100 -1.73 -17.38 11.33
N HIS A 101 -2.14 -16.15 11.01
CA HIS A 101 -1.39 -15.25 10.15
C HIS A 101 -0.40 -14.41 10.94
N ILE A 102 0.79 -14.21 10.37
CA ILE A 102 1.88 -13.45 10.99
C ILE A 102 1.79 -12.00 10.51
N ALA A 103 1.71 -11.04 11.45
CA ALA A 103 1.63 -9.62 11.13
C ALA A 103 3.02 -9.03 10.82
N ILE A 104 3.13 -8.30 9.71
CA ILE A 104 4.35 -7.59 9.33
C ILE A 104 4.37 -6.23 10.04
N ASP A 105 5.48 -5.95 10.73
CA ASP A 105 5.72 -4.64 11.35
C ASP A 105 6.15 -3.62 10.28
N THR A 106 5.17 -2.95 9.68
CA THR A 106 5.40 -1.88 8.72
C THR A 106 5.77 -0.55 9.40
N ALA A 107 5.46 -0.39 10.69
CA ALA A 107 5.73 0.82 11.45
C ALA A 107 7.23 1.02 11.69
N ASN A 108 7.93 -0.07 11.98
CA ASN A 108 9.38 -0.09 12.16
C ASN A 108 10.13 -0.65 10.94
N ALA A 109 9.52 -0.57 9.75
CA ALA A 109 10.15 -1.03 8.53
C ALA A 109 11.40 -0.21 8.19
N ASN A 110 12.41 -0.89 7.65
CA ASN A 110 13.65 -0.29 7.14
C ASN A 110 14.04 -0.87 5.77
N ALA A 111 13.22 -1.76 5.22
CA ALA A 111 13.41 -2.43 3.95
C ALA A 111 12.05 -2.59 3.23
N LEU A 112 12.08 -2.68 1.90
CA LEU A 112 10.90 -2.81 1.06
C LEU A 112 11.05 -3.98 0.10
N ALA A 113 10.11 -4.91 0.09
CA ALA A 113 10.07 -6.02 -0.87
C ALA A 113 9.06 -5.75 -1.98
N ILE A 114 9.45 -5.93 -3.25
CA ILE A 114 8.49 -5.85 -4.37
C ILE A 114 7.94 -7.25 -4.66
N VAL A 115 6.63 -7.41 -4.51
CA VAL A 115 5.92 -8.68 -4.76
C VAL A 115 5.00 -8.58 -5.98
N PRO A 116 4.83 -9.68 -6.74
CA PRO A 116 4.05 -9.68 -7.99
C PRO A 116 2.53 -9.72 -7.79
N ALA A 117 2.09 -10.20 -6.63
CA ALA A 117 0.67 -10.38 -6.31
C ALA A 117 0.45 -10.33 -4.80
N LEU A 118 -0.80 -10.05 -4.42
CA LEU A 118 -1.32 -10.20 -3.07
C LEU A 118 -2.32 -11.37 -3.08
N GLY A 119 -2.51 -12.04 -1.94
CA GLY A 119 -3.52 -13.09 -1.79
C GLY A 119 -4.93 -12.58 -2.09
N CYS A 120 -5.22 -11.34 -1.71
CA CYS A 120 -6.41 -10.61 -2.15
C CYS A 120 -6.07 -9.13 -2.37
N VAL A 121 -6.58 -8.55 -3.45
CA VAL A 121 -6.42 -7.12 -3.74
C VAL A 121 -7.76 -6.43 -3.44
N PRO A 122 -7.81 -5.49 -2.48
CA PRO A 122 -9.00 -4.72 -2.18
C PRO A 122 -9.61 -4.06 -3.43
N GLY A 123 -10.94 -3.98 -3.46
CA GLY A 123 -11.68 -3.51 -4.64
C GLY A 123 -11.25 -2.11 -5.10
N GLU A 124 -10.96 -1.21 -4.16
CA GLU A 124 -10.50 0.15 -4.41
C GLU A 124 -9.13 0.19 -5.08
N ILE A 125 -8.18 -0.67 -4.64
CA ILE A 125 -6.86 -0.78 -5.26
C ILE A 125 -7.01 -1.37 -6.67
N ARG A 126 -7.81 -2.44 -6.81
CA ARG A 126 -8.05 -3.07 -8.11
C ARG A 126 -8.64 -2.07 -9.11
N ASP A 127 -9.65 -1.32 -8.71
CA ASP A 127 -10.31 -0.34 -9.58
C ASP A 127 -9.39 0.84 -9.89
N TYR A 128 -8.56 1.26 -8.95
CA TYR A 128 -7.53 2.27 -9.15
C TYR A 128 -6.48 1.81 -10.17
N LEU A 129 -5.89 0.63 -9.96
CA LEU A 129 -4.87 0.07 -10.84
C LEU A 129 -5.43 -0.23 -12.22
N SER A 130 -6.66 -0.76 -12.34
CA SER A 130 -7.28 -1.00 -13.65
C SER A 130 -7.55 0.29 -14.45
N LYS A 131 -7.75 1.43 -13.79
CA LYS A 131 -7.92 2.74 -14.45
C LYS A 131 -6.59 3.36 -14.83
N ARG A 132 -5.57 3.14 -14.00
CA ARG A 132 -4.26 3.79 -14.13
C ARG A 132 -3.29 2.99 -15.01
N CYS A 133 -3.40 1.67 -15.01
CA CYS A 133 -2.57 0.76 -15.77
C CYS A 133 -3.37 -0.49 -16.20
N GLY A 134 -2.69 -1.45 -16.84
CA GLY A 134 -3.34 -2.66 -17.32
C GLY A 134 -3.56 -3.74 -16.26
N TYR A 135 -3.59 -3.41 -14.96
CA TYR A 135 -3.76 -4.42 -13.91
C TYR A 135 -5.25 -4.76 -13.72
N LYS A 136 -5.67 -5.91 -14.23
CA LYS A 136 -7.09 -6.29 -14.30
C LYS A 136 -7.28 -7.82 -14.25
N PRO A 137 -8.52 -8.32 -14.13
CA PRO A 137 -8.78 -9.75 -14.19
C PRO A 137 -8.34 -10.35 -15.55
N VAL A 138 -7.57 -11.43 -15.49
CA VAL A 138 -7.04 -12.18 -16.62
C VAL A 138 -7.38 -13.67 -16.49
N GLY A 139 -7.71 -14.30 -17.62
CA GLY A 139 -7.93 -15.75 -17.68
C GLY A 139 -9.19 -16.24 -16.96
N ALA A 140 -10.37 -15.99 -17.53
CA ALA A 140 -11.58 -16.73 -17.15
C ALA A 140 -11.63 -18.05 -17.95
N ARG A 141 -11.07 -19.15 -17.40
CA ARG A 141 -11.52 -20.49 -17.83
C ARG A 141 -12.76 -20.84 -17.02
N ALA A 142 -13.71 -21.56 -17.63
CA ALA A 142 -15.04 -21.85 -17.08
C ALA A 142 -15.10 -22.50 -15.69
N SER A 143 -13.95 -22.87 -15.09
CA SER A 143 -13.81 -23.56 -13.81
C SER A 143 -12.84 -22.90 -12.81
N LYS A 144 -12.26 -21.73 -13.11
CA LYS A 144 -11.42 -20.98 -12.16
C LYS A 144 -11.81 -19.51 -12.12
N ALA A 145 -11.88 -18.96 -10.91
CA ALA A 145 -12.01 -17.52 -10.72
C ALA A 145 -10.87 -16.81 -11.48
N PRO A 146 -11.17 -15.70 -12.17
CA PRO A 146 -10.15 -14.96 -12.90
C PRO A 146 -9.11 -14.41 -11.91
N SER A 147 -7.84 -14.62 -12.20
CA SER A 147 -6.72 -14.05 -11.43
C SER A 147 -6.49 -12.60 -11.85
N LEU A 148 -5.98 -11.76 -10.97
CA LEU A 148 -5.52 -10.42 -11.35
C LEU A 148 -4.13 -10.49 -11.99
N GLY A 149 -3.88 -9.65 -12.98
CA GLY A 149 -2.58 -9.59 -13.64
C GLY A 149 -2.39 -8.35 -14.51
N ASN A 150 -1.14 -8.07 -14.84
CA ASN A 150 -0.76 -6.96 -15.73
C ASN A 150 -1.04 -7.30 -17.20
N THR A 151 -1.68 -6.40 -17.92
CA THR A 151 -1.86 -6.48 -19.38
C THR A 151 -1.29 -5.25 -20.07
N CYS A 152 -0.96 -5.39 -21.36
CA CYS A 152 -0.59 -4.25 -22.18
C CYS A 152 -1.72 -3.22 -22.25
N THR A 153 -1.43 -1.95 -21.98
CA THR A 153 -2.40 -0.85 -22.06
C THR A 153 -2.83 -0.54 -23.50
N SER A 154 -2.15 -1.09 -24.51
CA SER A 154 -2.43 -0.89 -25.94
C SER A 154 -3.06 -2.09 -26.64
N CYS A 155 -2.67 -3.32 -26.30
CA CYS A 155 -3.12 -4.53 -27.01
C CYS A 155 -3.63 -5.65 -26.10
N ASP A 156 -3.75 -5.38 -24.79
CA ASP A 156 -4.26 -6.31 -23.77
C ASP A 156 -3.48 -7.62 -23.61
N ALA A 157 -2.31 -7.75 -24.25
CA ALA A 157 -1.44 -8.91 -24.06
C ALA A 157 -1.01 -9.03 -22.58
N LEU A 158 -1.17 -10.22 -22.00
CA LEU A 158 -0.71 -10.51 -20.65
C LEU A 158 0.80 -10.25 -20.52
N GLN A 159 1.18 -9.48 -19.50
CA GLN A 159 2.57 -9.23 -19.13
C GLN A 159 2.90 -10.18 -17.97
N GLY A 160 3.51 -11.33 -18.30
CA GLY A 160 3.75 -12.40 -17.33
C GLY A 160 4.76 -12.03 -16.25
N SER A 161 4.70 -12.68 -15.08
CA SER A 161 5.52 -12.35 -13.92
C SER A 161 7.03 -12.42 -14.22
N ARG A 162 7.51 -13.47 -14.90
CA ARG A 162 8.93 -13.57 -15.28
C ARG A 162 9.43 -12.35 -16.05
N TYR A 163 8.63 -11.87 -17.00
CA TYR A 163 8.93 -10.68 -17.80
C TYR A 163 9.02 -9.41 -16.96
N LEU A 164 8.20 -9.32 -15.91
CA LEU A 164 8.08 -8.14 -15.05
C LEU A 164 8.91 -8.16 -13.78
N PHE A 165 9.46 -9.31 -13.35
CA PHE A 165 10.11 -9.44 -12.03
C PHE A 165 11.46 -10.17 -12.07
N GLU A 166 11.78 -10.90 -13.15
CA GLU A 166 13.00 -11.72 -13.20
C GLU A 166 13.98 -11.28 -14.30
N GLU A 167 13.49 -10.74 -15.41
CA GLU A 167 14.36 -10.40 -16.54
C GLU A 167 15.27 -9.18 -16.28
N PRO A 168 16.47 -9.08 -16.89
CA PRO A 168 17.41 -7.98 -16.63
C PRO A 168 16.85 -6.56 -16.88
N SER A 169 16.01 -6.43 -17.91
CA SER A 169 15.31 -5.19 -18.28
C SER A 169 14.02 -4.97 -17.48
N SER A 170 13.77 -5.80 -16.45
CA SER A 170 12.57 -5.71 -15.62
C SER A 170 12.50 -4.36 -14.91
N PRO A 171 11.31 -3.72 -14.88
CA PRO A 171 11.09 -2.54 -14.06
C PRO A 171 11.16 -2.88 -12.57
N PHE A 172 10.79 -4.10 -12.17
CA PHE A 172 10.72 -4.51 -10.77
C PHE A 172 11.88 -5.39 -10.30
N ALA A 173 12.74 -5.88 -11.21
CA ALA A 173 14.01 -6.48 -10.85
C ALA A 173 15.06 -5.37 -10.68
N LEU A 174 15.20 -4.90 -9.45
CA LEU A 174 16.21 -3.92 -9.09
C LEU A 174 17.59 -4.58 -9.14
N THR A 175 18.31 -4.29 -10.22
CA THR A 175 19.71 -4.69 -10.40
C THR A 175 20.67 -3.54 -10.09
N ALA A 176 20.15 -2.33 -9.89
CA ALA A 176 20.90 -1.12 -9.60
C ALA A 176 19.98 0.01 -9.08
N ILE A 177 20.52 0.87 -8.21
CA ILE A 177 19.82 2.01 -7.58
C ILE A 177 19.32 3.04 -8.61
N ASN A 178 20.01 3.18 -9.74
CA ASN A 178 19.64 4.13 -10.80
C ASN A 178 18.31 3.80 -11.50
N LYS A 179 17.71 2.62 -11.24
CA LYS A 179 16.37 2.27 -11.73
C LYS A 179 15.23 2.87 -10.88
N LEU A 180 15.49 3.29 -9.64
CA LEU A 180 14.47 3.79 -8.72
C LEU A 180 13.68 5.00 -9.24
N PRO A 181 14.29 6.01 -9.91
CA PRO A 181 13.55 7.15 -10.45
C PRO A 181 12.56 6.79 -11.57
N ALA A 182 12.65 5.59 -12.16
CA ALA A 182 11.69 5.11 -13.16
C ALA A 182 10.44 4.47 -12.53
N LEU A 183 10.44 4.28 -11.21
CA LEU A 183 9.33 3.73 -10.45
C LEU A 183 8.55 4.84 -9.75
N GLU A 184 7.24 4.68 -9.74
CA GLU A 184 6.33 5.53 -8.98
C GLU A 184 5.79 4.73 -7.78
N PHE A 185 5.84 5.34 -6.60
CA PHE A 185 5.35 4.77 -5.36
C PHE A 185 4.09 5.49 -4.90
N ILE A 186 3.09 4.73 -4.50
CA ILE A 186 1.83 5.26 -3.98
C ILE A 186 1.58 4.58 -2.63
N ARG A 187 1.67 5.34 -1.55
CA ARG A 187 1.45 4.84 -0.19
C ARG A 187 -0.05 4.58 0.01
N VAL A 188 -0.37 3.40 0.53
CA VAL A 188 -1.74 2.97 0.81
C VAL A 188 -1.81 2.50 2.25
N GLU A 189 -2.58 3.22 3.06
CA GLU A 189 -2.89 2.78 4.44
C GLU A 189 -3.92 1.66 4.44
N VAL A 190 -3.66 0.64 5.24
CA VAL A 190 -4.43 -0.61 5.33
C VAL A 190 -4.63 -1.01 6.78
N ALA A 191 -5.59 -1.89 7.05
CA ALA A 191 -5.87 -2.32 8.43
C ALA A 191 -4.77 -3.22 9.03
N GLY A 192 -3.91 -3.80 8.19
CA GLY A 192 -2.82 -4.69 8.57
C GLY A 192 -2.17 -5.31 7.34
N VAL A 193 -0.93 -5.76 7.49
CA VAL A 193 -0.22 -6.54 6.46
C VAL A 193 0.20 -7.86 7.08
N PHE A 194 -0.12 -8.98 6.43
CA PHE A 194 0.05 -10.31 6.97
C PHE A 194 0.75 -11.24 5.97
N GLY A 195 1.67 -12.07 6.47
CA GLY A 195 2.42 -13.05 5.69
C GLY A 195 3.93 -12.82 5.75
N VAL A 196 4.66 -13.40 4.80
CA VAL A 196 6.12 -13.29 4.71
C VAL A 196 6.50 -12.85 3.29
N PRO A 197 7.26 -11.76 3.12
CA PRO A 197 7.79 -11.40 1.82
C PRO A 197 8.70 -12.52 1.30
N ALA A 198 8.45 -13.03 0.10
CA ALA A 198 9.10 -14.24 -0.40
C ALA A 198 10.58 -14.06 -0.78
N THR A 199 11.09 -12.83 -0.88
CA THR A 199 12.43 -12.54 -1.40
C THR A 199 13.04 -11.30 -0.75
N ARG A 200 14.34 -11.39 -0.43
CA ARG A 200 15.20 -10.28 -0.01
C ARG A 200 16.20 -9.95 -1.12
N THR A 201 16.45 -8.67 -1.34
CA THR A 201 17.50 -8.18 -2.25
C THR A 201 18.44 -7.21 -1.53
N ASP A 202 19.65 -7.04 -2.07
CA ASP A 202 20.63 -6.08 -1.55
C ASP A 202 20.16 -4.61 -1.70
N PHE A 203 19.08 -4.37 -2.43
CA PHE A 203 18.54 -3.04 -2.69
C PHE A 203 17.32 -2.69 -1.83
N ASP A 204 16.81 -3.61 -1.01
CA ASP A 204 15.53 -3.41 -0.31
C ASP A 204 15.55 -2.21 0.65
N GLN A 205 16.69 -1.93 1.29
CA GLN A 205 16.86 -0.73 2.14
C GLN A 205 16.90 0.55 1.32
N ALA A 206 17.63 0.57 0.20
CA ALA A 206 17.71 1.73 -0.69
C ALA A 206 16.35 2.02 -1.35
N LEU A 207 15.64 0.95 -1.72
CA LEU A 207 14.27 1.01 -2.22
C LEU A 207 13.32 1.58 -1.16
N PHE A 208 13.44 1.14 0.10
CA PHE A 208 12.65 1.67 1.21
C PHE A 208 12.87 3.17 1.40
N THR A 209 14.12 3.61 1.51
CA THR A 209 14.45 5.05 1.65
C THR A 209 13.88 5.85 0.48
N TRP A 210 14.06 5.37 -0.75
CA TRP A 210 13.53 6.06 -1.92
C TRP A 210 12.00 6.16 -1.91
N ALA A 211 11.29 5.06 -1.62
CA ALA A 211 9.84 5.05 -1.57
C ALA A 211 9.29 5.96 -0.45
N GLN A 212 9.93 5.97 0.72
CA GLN A 212 9.61 6.88 1.82
C GLN A 212 9.72 8.34 1.38
N ASP A 213 10.79 8.71 0.68
CA ASP A 213 11.03 10.10 0.28
C ASP A 213 10.26 10.52 -0.98
N HIS A 214 9.83 9.57 -1.82
CA HIS A 214 9.28 9.81 -3.16
C HIS A 214 7.99 9.01 -3.43
N HIS A 215 6.97 9.20 -2.59
CA HIS A 215 5.64 8.64 -2.83
C HIS A 215 4.55 9.69 -2.98
N ALA A 216 3.46 9.28 -3.62
CA ALA A 216 2.17 9.95 -3.55
C ALA A 216 1.26 9.24 -2.53
N GLU A 217 0.26 9.95 -2.02
CA GLU A 217 -0.72 9.37 -1.09
C GLU A 217 -1.94 8.79 -1.82
N PHE A 218 -2.39 7.62 -1.40
CA PHE A 218 -3.66 7.07 -1.83
C PHE A 218 -4.78 7.62 -0.95
N HIS A 219 -5.52 8.59 -1.46
CA HIS A 219 -6.55 9.34 -0.70
C HIS A 219 -7.82 8.55 -0.31
N LYS A 220 -7.77 7.21 -0.23
CA LYS A 220 -8.86 6.38 0.29
C LYS A 220 -8.32 5.42 1.32
N GLN A 221 -8.88 5.48 2.53
CA GLN A 221 -8.57 4.51 3.58
C GLN A 221 -9.20 3.16 3.26
N LEU A 222 -8.42 2.09 3.38
CA LEU A 222 -8.91 0.72 3.22
C LEU A 222 -9.18 0.10 4.59
N GLY A 223 -10.40 -0.42 4.77
CA GLY A 223 -10.79 -1.12 6.00
C GLY A 223 -10.34 -2.58 6.05
N GLU A 224 -9.75 -3.09 4.97
CA GLU A 224 -9.34 -4.49 4.83
C GLU A 224 -7.83 -4.65 5.07
N GLY A 225 -7.43 -5.82 5.59
CA GLY A 225 -6.02 -6.22 5.71
C GLY A 225 -5.47 -6.75 4.39
N ILE A 226 -4.17 -6.60 4.18
CA ILE A 226 -3.43 -7.17 3.05
C ILE A 226 -2.79 -8.48 3.49
N TYR A 227 -2.95 -9.51 2.66
CA TYR A 227 -2.39 -10.84 2.88
C TYR A 227 -1.47 -11.18 1.71
N LEU A 228 -0.28 -11.70 2.02
CA LEU A 228 0.70 -12.19 1.04
C LEU A 228 0.46 -13.66 0.69
#